data_AF-F4JHK5-F1
#
_entry.id   AF-F4JHK5-F1
#
_cell.length_a   1.000
_cell.length_b   1.000
_cell.length_c   1.000
_cell.angle_alpha   90.00
_cell.angle_beta   90.00
_cell.angle_gamma   90.00
#
_symmetry.space_group_name_H-M   'P 1'
#
loop_
_entity.id
_entity.type
_entity.pdbx_description
1 polymer ?
#
loop_
_entity_poly.entity_id
_entity_poly.type
_entity_poly.pdbx_seq_one_letter_code
_entity_poly.pdbx_strand_id
1 'polypeptide(L)'
;MLWYNDMHRILREPGMDQYGIPVERKEMKHKGRNVIWSVGMDKCLIEALAVQAKNGNKVDKCFNDKAYTAACVAVNTRFNLNLTSQKAINRLKTIKKRYRVMRDILSRDGFWWNSSTKMIDCESDELWRRYIAVNPDAKAFRGKQIEMYEELRTVCGDYQTPGKYNKVKKESSHHLNDVKQFEEDSVSFPLGSSEEHSDTDGTESYAGASEYMHEESQDLPPPRDPLRRPSKRSRNSDPCQEAMLVVASSIRRLADAVVQSKTLINTEELLKAVMEIDELEEAKQMYAFEYLNGDPVKARAFMAYNNRMRKMFLFRQFWWWK
;
A
#
# COMPACT_ATOMS: atom_id res chain seq x y z
N MET A 1 -48.77 0.55 -54.99
CA MET A 1 -48.27 1.55 -54.01
C MET A 1 -47.19 0.91 -53.13
N LEU A 2 -45.99 0.64 -53.66
CA LEU A 2 -44.92 -0.07 -52.92
C LEU A 2 -43.51 0.56 -53.15
N TRP A 3 -43.46 1.82 -53.57
CA TRP A 3 -42.24 2.55 -53.93
C TRP A 3 -42.13 3.91 -53.23
N TYR A 4 -42.66 4.02 -52.00
CA TYR A 4 -42.60 5.26 -51.21
C TYR A 4 -42.23 5.04 -49.73
N ASN A 5 -42.35 3.80 -49.21
CA ASN A 5 -42.15 3.53 -47.78
C ASN A 5 -40.71 3.18 -47.38
N ASP A 6 -39.85 2.74 -48.32
CA ASP A 6 -38.50 2.25 -47.97
C ASP A 6 -37.44 3.38 -47.93
N MET A 7 -37.70 4.54 -48.56
CA MET A 7 -36.77 5.68 -48.55
C MET A 7 -36.62 6.33 -47.16
N HIS A 8 -37.60 6.14 -46.26
CA HIS A 8 -37.53 6.62 -44.87
C HIS A 8 -36.71 5.72 -43.93
N ARG A 9 -36.16 4.58 -44.41
CA ARG A 9 -35.41 3.64 -43.57
C ARG A 9 -33.90 3.90 -43.51
N ILE A 10 -33.38 4.80 -44.34
CA ILE A 10 -31.93 4.98 -44.59
C ILE A 10 -31.33 6.21 -43.85
N LEU A 11 -32.15 7.19 -43.46
CA LEU A 11 -31.70 8.39 -42.73
C LEU A 11 -32.11 8.35 -41.24
N ARG A 12 -31.49 7.46 -40.46
CA ARG A 12 -31.65 7.40 -39.00
C ARG A 12 -30.30 7.56 -38.31
N GLU A 13 -29.99 8.80 -37.93
CA GLU A 13 -28.81 9.17 -37.14
C GLU A 13 -28.70 8.34 -35.83
N PRO A 14 -27.52 7.82 -35.45
CA PRO A 14 -27.36 6.97 -34.26
C PRO A 14 -27.41 7.75 -32.92
N GLY A 15 -28.58 8.20 -32.50
CA GLY A 15 -28.73 8.85 -31.18
C GLY A 15 -30.07 9.46 -30.80
N MET A 16 -31.08 9.45 -31.68
CA MET A 16 -32.40 10.02 -31.42
C MET A 16 -33.48 8.97 -31.21
N ASP A 17 -34.48 9.30 -30.41
CA ASP A 17 -35.65 8.46 -30.17
C ASP A 17 -36.71 8.57 -31.29
N GLN A 18 -37.88 7.94 -31.09
CA GLN A 18 -38.97 7.96 -32.07
C GLN A 18 -39.69 9.32 -32.22
N TYR A 19 -39.30 10.33 -31.43
CA TYR A 19 -39.83 11.69 -31.47
C TYR A 19 -38.75 12.74 -31.85
N GLY A 20 -37.54 12.30 -32.19
CA GLY A 20 -36.43 13.19 -32.56
C GLY A 20 -35.72 13.83 -31.37
N ILE A 21 -35.96 13.35 -30.15
CA ILE A 21 -35.31 13.87 -28.94
C ILE A 21 -33.90 13.24 -28.83
N PRO A 22 -32.83 14.02 -28.58
CA PRO A 22 -31.52 13.47 -28.28
C PRO A 22 -31.57 12.56 -27.05
N VAL A 23 -31.21 11.29 -27.22
CA VAL A 23 -31.14 10.36 -26.08
C VAL A 23 -29.89 10.69 -25.29
N GLU A 24 -30.04 11.48 -24.21
CA GLU A 24 -29.00 11.64 -23.20
C GLU A 24 -28.57 10.25 -22.71
N ARG A 25 -27.39 9.79 -23.16
CA ARG A 25 -26.77 8.55 -22.67
C ARG A 25 -26.22 8.81 -21.28
N LYS A 26 -27.16 8.91 -20.32
CA LYS A 26 -26.93 9.08 -18.89
C LYS A 26 -25.86 8.10 -18.46
N GLU A 27 -24.66 8.60 -18.15
CA GLU A 27 -23.54 7.72 -17.79
C GLU A 27 -23.98 6.83 -16.63
N MET A 28 -24.05 5.52 -16.89
CA MET A 28 -24.29 4.54 -15.84
C MET A 28 -23.05 4.52 -14.97
N LYS A 29 -23.00 5.40 -13.95
CA LYS A 29 -21.92 5.48 -12.95
C LYS A 29 -21.61 4.07 -12.47
N HIS A 30 -20.55 3.48 -13.04
CA HIS A 30 -20.22 2.09 -12.77
C HIS A 30 -20.02 1.97 -11.27
N LYS A 31 -20.89 1.18 -10.63
CA LYS A 31 -20.97 1.04 -9.16
C LYS A 31 -19.77 0.21 -8.71
N GLY A 32 -18.59 0.85 -8.75
CA GLY A 32 -17.31 0.21 -8.99
C GLY A 32 -17.02 -0.89 -7.98
N ARG A 33 -16.62 -2.08 -8.51
CA ARG A 33 -16.36 -3.31 -7.76
C ARG A 33 -15.72 -3.00 -6.41
N ASN A 34 -16.37 -3.44 -5.33
CA ASN A 34 -15.93 -3.11 -3.97
C ASN A 34 -14.65 -3.86 -3.65
N VAL A 35 -13.52 -3.17 -3.81
CA VAL A 35 -12.18 -3.71 -3.57
C VAL A 35 -12.00 -4.14 -2.13
N ILE A 36 -11.72 -5.43 -1.96
CA ILE A 36 -11.38 -6.04 -0.68
C ILE A 36 -9.89 -5.77 -0.42
N TRP A 37 -9.62 -4.85 0.49
CA TRP A 37 -8.26 -4.46 0.85
C TRP A 37 -7.54 -5.57 1.61
N SER A 38 -6.47 -6.10 1.01
CA SER A 38 -5.57 -7.07 1.65
C SER A 38 -4.57 -6.40 2.60
N VAL A 39 -3.94 -7.20 3.46
CA VAL A 39 -2.87 -6.71 4.36
C VAL A 39 -1.68 -6.16 3.57
N GLY A 40 -1.39 -6.71 2.38
CA GLY A 40 -0.35 -6.18 1.49
C GLY A 40 -0.70 -4.80 0.90
N MET A 41 -1.98 -4.57 0.58
CA MET A 41 -2.45 -3.28 0.10
C MET A 41 -2.45 -2.23 1.22
N ASP A 42 -2.89 -2.61 2.43
CA ASP A 42 -2.78 -1.76 3.62
C ASP A 42 -1.32 -1.38 3.89
N LYS A 43 -0.40 -2.37 3.88
CA LYS A 43 1.04 -2.15 4.03
C LYS A 43 1.57 -1.16 3.00
N CYS A 44 1.28 -1.35 1.71
CA CYS A 44 1.72 -0.45 0.65
C CYS A 44 1.15 0.97 0.79
N LEU A 45 -0.10 1.11 1.19
CA LEU A 45 -0.73 2.42 1.43
C LEU A 45 -0.06 3.15 2.61
N ILE A 46 0.22 2.42 3.69
CA ILE A 46 0.89 2.94 4.89
C ILE A 46 2.35 3.32 4.57
N GLU A 47 3.09 2.45 3.87
CA GLU A 47 4.48 2.70 3.43
C GLU A 47 4.57 3.97 2.58
N ALA A 48 3.71 4.11 1.56
CA ALA A 48 3.69 5.28 0.68
C ALA A 48 3.33 6.57 1.45
N LEU A 49 2.31 6.53 2.31
CA LEU A 49 1.93 7.69 3.12
C LEU A 49 3.00 8.05 4.18
N ALA A 50 3.76 7.08 4.70
CA ALA A 50 4.88 7.35 5.60
C ALA A 50 6.03 8.06 4.89
N VAL A 51 6.30 7.74 3.62
CA VAL A 51 7.23 8.51 2.77
C VAL A 51 6.68 9.92 2.52
N GLN A 52 5.40 10.06 2.16
CA GLN A 52 4.80 11.38 1.93
C GLN A 52 4.79 12.27 3.18
N ALA A 53 4.64 11.69 4.38
CA ALA A 53 4.75 12.42 5.64
C ALA A 53 6.18 12.95 5.88
N LYS A 54 7.20 12.13 5.59
CA LYS A 54 8.61 12.54 5.68
C LYS A 54 8.99 13.61 4.64
N ASN A 55 8.33 13.61 3.49
CA ASN A 55 8.48 14.61 2.43
C ASN A 55 7.67 15.90 2.67
N GLY A 56 7.08 16.10 3.86
CA GLY A 56 6.35 17.32 4.21
C GLY A 56 4.94 17.44 3.60
N ASN A 57 4.45 16.46 2.84
CA ASN A 57 3.11 16.48 2.22
C ASN A 57 1.96 16.16 3.21
N LYS A 58 2.16 16.45 4.49
CA LYS A 58 1.20 16.27 5.58
C LYS A 58 0.98 17.63 6.27
N VAL A 59 -0.26 18.12 6.19
CA VAL A 59 -0.71 19.36 6.81
C VAL A 59 -1.55 18.98 8.03
N ASP A 60 -1.10 19.38 9.21
CA ASP A 60 -1.64 18.99 10.51
C ASP A 60 -1.86 17.48 10.65
N LYS A 61 -3.13 17.03 10.59
CA LYS A 61 -3.58 15.64 10.79
C LYS A 61 -3.90 14.94 9.46
N CYS A 62 -3.80 15.65 8.34
CA CYS A 62 -4.23 15.22 7.01
C CYS A 62 -3.09 15.25 5.99
N PHE A 63 -3.22 14.47 4.92
CA PHE A 63 -2.33 14.57 3.76
C PHE A 63 -2.93 15.53 2.74
N ASN A 64 -2.08 16.19 1.95
CA ASN A 64 -2.53 16.94 0.78
C ASN A 64 -2.91 15.99 -0.38
N ASP A 65 -3.57 16.50 -1.43
CA ASP A 65 -3.97 15.64 -2.55
C ASP A 65 -2.77 14.95 -3.22
N LYS A 66 -1.66 15.68 -3.43
CA LYS A 66 -0.43 15.13 -4.03
C LYS A 66 0.03 13.86 -3.30
N ALA A 67 -0.04 13.82 -1.97
CA ALA A 67 0.27 12.63 -1.18
C ALA A 67 -0.76 11.51 -1.31
N TYR A 68 -2.07 11.81 -1.31
CA TYR A 68 -3.10 10.79 -1.52
C TYR A 68 -3.03 10.18 -2.93
N THR A 69 -2.84 11.02 -3.94
CA THR A 69 -2.72 10.61 -5.35
C THR A 69 -1.43 9.81 -5.56
N ALA A 70 -0.28 10.24 -5.03
CA ALA A 70 0.96 9.44 -5.09
C ALA A 70 0.85 8.09 -4.36
N ALA A 71 0.20 8.04 -3.19
CA ALA A 71 -0.02 6.79 -2.46
C ALA A 71 -1.04 5.86 -3.17
N CYS A 72 -2.05 6.43 -3.85
CA CYS A 72 -2.99 5.69 -4.67
C CYS A 72 -2.30 5.06 -5.89
N VAL A 73 -1.46 5.82 -6.60
CA VAL A 73 -0.62 5.33 -7.69
C VAL A 73 0.28 4.18 -7.23
N ALA A 74 0.95 4.32 -6.07
CA ALA A 74 1.80 3.25 -5.53
C ALA A 74 1.05 1.93 -5.29
N VAL A 75 -0.18 1.99 -4.76
CA VAL A 75 -1.04 0.80 -4.58
C VAL A 75 -1.52 0.25 -5.94
N ASN A 76 -1.94 1.12 -6.86
CA ASN A 76 -2.39 0.74 -8.20
C ASN A 76 -1.30 0.00 -8.99
N THR A 77 -0.09 0.56 -9.06
CA THR A 77 1.06 -0.06 -9.74
C THR A 77 1.48 -1.38 -9.09
N ARG A 78 1.50 -1.47 -7.75
CA ARG A 78 1.98 -2.68 -7.04
C ARG A 78 1.01 -3.86 -7.09
N PHE A 79 -0.29 -3.61 -7.25
CA PHE A 79 -1.34 -4.65 -7.24
C PHE A 79 -2.12 -4.76 -8.56
N ASN A 80 -1.70 -4.05 -9.61
CA ASN A 80 -2.38 -3.95 -10.90
C ASN A 80 -3.87 -3.56 -10.77
N LEU A 81 -4.13 -2.49 -10.00
CA LEU A 81 -5.47 -1.98 -9.70
C LEU A 81 -5.72 -0.60 -10.31
N ASN A 82 -6.99 -0.24 -10.45
CA ASN A 82 -7.45 1.09 -10.87
C ASN A 82 -8.32 1.73 -9.77
N LEU A 83 -7.70 2.01 -8.62
CA LEU A 83 -8.33 2.75 -7.51
C LEU A 83 -8.30 4.26 -7.77
N THR A 84 -9.32 4.96 -7.29
CA THR A 84 -9.32 6.43 -7.17
C THR A 84 -8.73 6.86 -5.83
N SER A 85 -8.14 8.06 -5.76
CA SER A 85 -7.60 8.62 -4.50
C SER A 85 -8.62 8.59 -3.36
N GLN A 86 -9.92 8.78 -3.65
CA GLN A 86 -11.00 8.64 -2.67
C GLN A 86 -11.12 7.24 -2.04
N LYS A 87 -10.89 6.15 -2.80
CA LYS A 87 -10.87 4.79 -2.24
C LYS A 87 -9.69 4.60 -1.28
N ALA A 88 -8.52 5.19 -1.60
CA ALA A 88 -7.35 5.19 -0.71
C ALA A 88 -7.57 6.04 0.56
N ILE A 89 -8.15 7.24 0.43
CA ILE A 89 -8.55 8.12 1.55
C ILE A 89 -9.52 7.38 2.48
N ASN A 90 -10.58 6.78 1.93
CA ASN A 90 -11.57 6.05 2.71
C ASN A 90 -10.94 4.85 3.44
N ARG A 91 -9.98 4.15 2.83
CA ARG A 91 -9.23 3.09 3.53
C ARG A 91 -8.34 3.66 4.64
N LEU A 92 -7.69 4.80 4.42
CA LEU A 92 -6.91 5.45 5.48
C LEU A 92 -7.79 5.82 6.68
N LYS A 93 -9.04 6.24 6.49
CA LYS A 93 -9.99 6.44 7.61
C LYS A 93 -10.20 5.14 8.40
N THR A 94 -10.38 3.99 7.73
CA THR A 94 -10.48 2.67 8.39
C THR A 94 -9.20 2.30 9.15
N ILE A 95 -8.03 2.51 8.54
CA ILE A 95 -6.72 2.25 9.15
C ILE A 95 -6.51 3.13 10.39
N LYS A 96 -6.80 4.44 10.29
CA LYS A 96 -6.77 5.38 11.43
C LYS A 96 -7.75 4.99 12.56
N LYS A 97 -8.90 4.35 12.28
CA LYS A 97 -9.77 3.79 13.34
C LYS A 97 -9.10 2.61 14.05
N ARG A 98 -8.48 1.68 13.31
CA ARG A 98 -7.74 0.55 13.91
C ARG A 98 -6.54 1.01 14.74
N TYR A 99 -5.83 2.05 14.28
CA TYR A 99 -4.71 2.63 15.02
C TYR A 99 -5.15 3.33 16.32
N ARG A 100 -6.32 4.02 16.33
CA ARG A 100 -6.90 4.56 17.59
C ARG A 100 -7.04 3.46 18.64
N VAL A 101 -7.68 2.33 18.32
CA VAL A 101 -7.84 1.21 19.28
C VAL A 101 -6.49 0.70 19.81
N MET A 102 -5.45 0.58 18.97
CA MET A 102 -4.11 0.20 19.45
C MET A 102 -3.52 1.19 20.45
N ARG A 103 -3.63 2.48 20.17
CA ARG A 103 -3.18 3.54 21.08
C ARG A 103 -4.01 3.62 22.36
N ASP A 104 -5.31 3.32 22.26
CA ASP A 104 -6.25 3.37 23.39
C ASP A 104 -6.17 2.10 24.29
N ILE A 105 -5.46 1.05 23.83
CA ILE A 105 -4.89 -0.05 24.63
C ILE A 105 -3.56 0.40 25.26
N LEU A 106 -2.63 0.93 24.45
CA LEU A 106 -1.28 1.32 24.87
C LEU A 106 -1.23 2.56 25.79
N SER A 107 -2.36 3.23 26.02
CA SER A 107 -2.54 4.29 27.02
C SER A 107 -2.99 3.78 28.38
N ARG A 108 -2.95 2.46 28.60
CA ARG A 108 -3.39 1.80 29.84
C ARG A 108 -2.22 1.16 30.58
N ASP A 109 -2.23 1.30 31.89
CA ASP A 109 -1.24 0.71 32.78
C ASP A 109 -1.20 -0.81 32.59
N GLY A 110 0.02 -1.36 32.60
CA GLY A 110 0.26 -2.79 32.38
C GLY A 110 0.24 -3.25 30.91
N PHE A 111 0.05 -2.36 29.92
CA PHE A 111 0.24 -2.67 28.49
C PHE A 111 1.47 -1.97 27.92
N TRP A 112 2.15 -2.59 26.95
CA TRP A 112 3.25 -1.96 26.21
C TRP A 112 3.41 -2.49 24.78
N TRP A 113 4.13 -1.73 23.96
CA TRP A 113 4.54 -2.15 22.62
C TRP A 113 5.86 -2.91 22.69
N ASN A 114 5.88 -4.15 22.20
CA ASN A 114 7.09 -4.94 22.09
C ASN A 114 7.64 -4.86 20.66
N SER A 115 8.65 -4.01 20.47
CA SER A 115 9.32 -3.77 19.20
C SER A 115 10.03 -5.01 18.60
N SER A 116 10.28 -6.05 19.40
CA SER A 116 10.95 -7.29 18.97
C SER A 116 9.97 -8.34 18.46
N THR A 117 8.82 -8.52 19.11
CA THR A 117 7.74 -9.42 18.65
C THR A 117 6.80 -8.76 17.63
N LYS A 118 6.83 -7.42 17.55
CA LYS A 118 5.85 -6.57 16.85
C LYS A 118 4.43 -6.69 17.41
N MET A 119 4.29 -6.83 18.73
CA MET A 119 3.00 -7.08 19.38
C MET A 119 2.70 -6.09 20.52
N ILE A 120 1.42 -5.97 20.87
CA ILE A 120 0.99 -5.37 22.14
C ILE A 120 1.01 -6.46 23.20
N ASP A 121 1.99 -6.37 24.09
CA ASP A 121 2.16 -7.26 25.24
C ASP A 121 1.58 -6.59 26.50
N CYS A 122 1.42 -7.37 27.57
CA CYS A 122 0.91 -6.86 28.84
C CYS A 122 1.41 -7.67 30.04
N GLU A 123 1.29 -7.11 31.23
CA GLU A 123 1.77 -7.66 32.51
C GLU A 123 1.15 -9.03 32.84
N SER A 124 -0.14 -9.23 32.55
CA SER A 124 -0.81 -10.50 32.82
C SER A 124 -1.90 -10.83 31.81
N ASP A 125 -2.03 -12.13 31.51
CA ASP A 125 -3.04 -12.63 30.57
C ASP A 125 -4.50 -12.31 31.01
N GLU A 126 -4.69 -12.08 32.32
CA GLU A 126 -5.95 -11.64 32.92
C GLU A 126 -6.23 -10.14 32.73
N LEU A 127 -5.21 -9.30 32.61
CA LEU A 127 -5.38 -7.89 32.21
C LEU A 127 -5.93 -7.80 30.78
N TRP A 128 -5.39 -8.61 29.86
CA TRP A 128 -5.89 -8.74 28.48
C TRP A 128 -7.38 -9.18 28.44
N ARG A 129 -7.78 -10.13 29.30
CA ARG A 129 -9.18 -10.61 29.38
C ARG A 129 -10.12 -9.51 29.88
N ARG A 130 -9.81 -8.88 31.01
CA ARG A 130 -10.62 -7.79 31.59
C ARG A 130 -10.74 -6.60 30.64
N TYR A 131 -9.66 -6.23 29.95
CA TYR A 131 -9.71 -5.14 28.98
C TYR A 131 -10.60 -5.48 27.76
N ILE A 132 -10.50 -6.69 27.20
CA ILE A 132 -11.36 -7.15 26.08
C ILE A 132 -12.84 -7.25 26.49
N ALA A 133 -13.15 -7.62 27.74
CA ALA A 133 -14.52 -7.69 28.22
C ALA A 133 -15.24 -6.33 28.19
N VAL A 134 -14.50 -5.23 28.41
CA VAL A 134 -15.01 -3.85 28.31
C VAL A 134 -14.83 -3.28 26.89
N ASN A 135 -13.82 -3.72 26.14
CA ASN A 135 -13.44 -3.20 24.82
C ASN A 135 -13.35 -4.35 23.78
N PRO A 136 -14.47 -4.86 23.24
CA PRO A 136 -14.46 -6.03 22.35
C PRO A 136 -13.59 -5.88 21.10
N ASP A 137 -13.50 -4.68 20.52
CA ASP A 137 -12.65 -4.36 19.36
C ASP A 137 -11.15 -4.67 19.62
N ALA A 138 -10.71 -4.60 20.87
CA ALA A 138 -9.31 -4.88 21.27
C ALA A 138 -8.90 -6.34 21.04
N LYS A 139 -9.88 -7.26 20.97
CA LYS A 139 -9.67 -8.68 20.66
C LYS A 139 -8.95 -8.92 19.32
N ALA A 140 -9.01 -7.95 18.40
CA ALA A 140 -8.33 -8.00 17.11
C ALA A 140 -6.79 -7.86 17.21
N PHE A 141 -6.23 -7.47 18.37
CA PHE A 141 -4.80 -7.18 18.55
C PHE A 141 -4.09 -8.15 19.52
N ARG A 142 -4.81 -8.80 20.44
CA ARG A 142 -4.23 -9.79 21.35
C ARG A 142 -3.61 -10.96 20.58
N GLY A 143 -2.31 -11.19 20.77
CA GLY A 143 -1.57 -12.26 20.07
C GLY A 143 -1.43 -12.03 18.56
N LYS A 144 -1.41 -10.78 18.09
CA LYS A 144 -1.26 -10.42 16.68
C LYS A 144 -0.08 -9.50 16.44
N GLN A 145 0.77 -9.89 15.49
CA GLN A 145 1.86 -9.06 14.99
C GLN A 145 1.30 -7.89 14.17
N ILE A 146 1.85 -6.70 14.38
CA ILE A 146 1.45 -5.43 13.79
C ILE A 146 2.69 -4.85 13.10
N GLU A 147 3.06 -5.45 11.95
CA GLU A 147 4.27 -5.12 11.19
C GLU A 147 4.48 -3.63 10.90
N MET A 148 3.38 -2.87 10.77
CA MET A 148 3.38 -1.47 10.31
C MET A 148 3.21 -0.43 11.43
N TYR A 149 3.47 -0.79 12.69
CA TYR A 149 3.16 0.08 13.83
C TYR A 149 3.90 1.43 13.81
N GLU A 150 5.19 1.46 13.47
CA GLU A 150 5.99 2.69 13.47
C GLU A 150 5.63 3.62 12.28
N GLU A 151 5.31 3.04 11.14
CA GLU A 151 4.78 3.75 9.98
C GLU A 151 3.37 4.28 10.27
N LEU A 152 2.51 3.52 10.94
CA LEU A 152 1.20 3.98 11.40
C LEU A 152 1.31 5.14 12.38
N ARG A 153 2.25 5.08 13.33
CA ARG A 153 2.56 6.18 14.25
C ARG A 153 2.98 7.45 13.51
N THR A 154 3.83 7.31 12.49
CA THR A 154 4.25 8.41 11.58
C THR A 154 3.05 8.98 10.78
N VAL A 155 2.29 8.11 10.12
CA VAL A 155 1.13 8.46 9.28
C VAL A 155 0.03 9.13 10.09
N CYS A 156 -0.24 8.67 11.32
CA CYS A 156 -1.25 9.26 12.20
C CYS A 156 -0.76 10.59 12.81
N GLY A 157 0.52 10.71 13.20
CA GLY A 157 1.09 11.94 13.76
C GLY A 157 1.58 11.82 15.20
N ASP A 158 1.56 10.61 15.76
CA ASP A 158 1.95 10.31 17.14
C ASP A 158 3.47 10.08 17.28
N TYR A 159 4.24 10.38 16.23
CA TYR A 159 5.71 10.34 16.23
C TYR A 159 6.28 11.56 16.98
N GLN A 160 6.14 11.55 18.30
CA GLN A 160 6.99 12.35 19.18
C GLN A 160 8.43 11.82 19.08
N THR A 161 9.37 12.68 18.70
CA THR A 161 10.79 12.34 18.57
C THR A 161 11.35 11.81 19.90
N PRO A 162 12.04 10.66 19.93
CA PRO A 162 12.67 10.17 21.15
C PRO A 162 13.77 11.16 21.60
N GLY A 163 13.52 11.89 22.69
CA GLY A 163 14.48 12.90 23.17
C GLY A 163 13.97 13.99 24.12
N LYS A 164 12.68 14.08 24.44
CA LYS A 164 12.13 15.11 25.36
C LYS A 164 11.29 14.57 26.53
N TYR A 165 11.68 13.41 27.08
CA TYR A 165 11.22 12.98 28.41
C TYR A 165 12.19 13.47 29.48
N ASN A 166 12.11 14.76 29.84
CA ASN A 166 12.80 15.29 31.01
C ASN A 166 12.22 16.63 31.49
N LYS A 167 11.09 16.58 32.22
CA LYS A 167 10.89 17.27 33.51
C LYS A 167 9.48 17.02 34.07
N VAL A 168 9.47 16.31 35.19
CA VAL A 168 8.48 16.25 36.28
C VAL A 168 7.31 17.24 36.19
N LYS A 169 6.08 16.73 36.32
CA LYS A 169 5.08 17.38 37.19
C LYS A 169 4.49 16.35 38.17
N LYS A 170 4.38 16.77 39.43
CA LYS A 170 3.98 15.97 40.60
C LYS A 170 2.47 15.72 40.62
N GLU A 171 2.04 14.72 41.38
CA GLU A 171 0.63 14.31 41.53
C GLU A 171 -0.34 15.47 41.83
N SER A 172 -1.53 15.39 41.24
CA SER A 172 -2.78 15.72 41.94
C SER A 172 -3.91 14.84 41.40
N SER A 173 -4.62 14.14 42.28
CA SER A 173 -5.69 13.21 41.90
C SER A 173 -7.02 13.95 41.76
N HIS A 174 -7.63 13.89 40.58
CA HIS A 174 -9.08 14.07 40.42
C HIS A 174 -9.59 13.10 39.34
N HIS A 175 -10.50 12.23 39.75
CA HIS A 175 -11.19 11.28 38.88
C HIS A 175 -12.54 11.86 38.45
N LEU A 176 -12.77 11.99 37.14
CA LEU A 176 -14.10 11.94 36.52
C LEU A 176 -13.99 11.71 35.01
N ASN A 177 -15.06 11.20 34.41
CA ASN A 177 -15.11 10.85 32.99
C ASN A 177 -15.37 12.08 32.12
N ASP A 178 -14.70 12.17 30.97
CA ASP A 178 -15.10 13.03 29.86
C ASP A 178 -14.88 12.30 28.53
N VAL A 179 -15.98 11.82 27.94
CA VAL A 179 -15.98 11.13 26.64
C VAL A 179 -16.01 12.20 25.55
N LYS A 180 -14.86 12.82 25.27
CA LYS A 180 -14.72 13.74 24.14
C LYS A 180 -14.72 13.01 22.81
N GLN A 181 -15.91 12.67 22.36
CA GLN A 181 -16.24 12.46 20.96
C GLN A 181 -15.87 13.74 20.20
N PHE A 182 -14.71 13.74 19.56
CA PHE A 182 -14.31 14.78 18.62
C PHE A 182 -14.85 14.43 17.23
N GLU A 183 -15.84 15.22 16.80
CA GLU A 183 -16.46 15.20 15.48
C GLU A 183 -15.44 15.39 14.34
N GLU A 184 -15.84 14.99 13.13
CA GLU A 184 -15.00 15.04 11.93
C GLU A 184 -15.33 16.27 11.07
N ASP A 185 -14.71 17.41 11.39
CA ASP A 185 -14.84 18.65 10.61
C ASP A 185 -14.50 18.41 9.13
N SER A 186 -15.50 18.60 8.28
CA SER A 186 -15.46 18.28 6.86
C SER A 186 -15.04 19.50 6.03
N VAL A 187 -13.74 19.64 5.77
CA VAL A 187 -13.19 20.70 4.92
C VAL A 187 -13.18 20.26 3.45
N SER A 188 -14.24 20.58 2.73
CA SER A 188 -14.33 20.39 1.27
C SER A 188 -13.63 21.53 0.53
N PHE A 189 -12.62 21.22 -0.28
CA PHE A 189 -12.01 22.20 -1.19
C PHE A 189 -12.77 22.25 -2.53
N PRO A 190 -13.20 23.44 -3.00
CA PRO A 190 -13.57 23.65 -4.40
C PRO A 190 -12.31 23.61 -5.27
N LEU A 191 -12.39 22.97 -6.44
CA LEU A 191 -11.35 23.08 -7.46
C LEU A 191 -11.67 24.27 -8.37
N GLY A 192 -10.82 25.29 -8.36
CA GLY A 192 -10.89 26.43 -9.28
C GLY A 192 -9.84 26.30 -10.38
N SER A 193 -10.25 26.46 -11.64
CA SER A 193 -9.37 26.46 -12.81
C SER A 193 -9.79 27.56 -13.78
N SER A 194 -8.85 28.42 -14.15
CA SER A 194 -8.85 29.24 -15.37
C SER A 194 -7.46 29.86 -15.56
N GLU A 195 -7.05 30.06 -16.81
CA GLU A 195 -5.95 30.95 -17.21
C GLU A 195 -6.38 32.45 -17.06
N GLU A 196 -5.59 33.51 -17.33
CA GLU A 196 -4.37 33.67 -18.18
C GLU A 196 -3.62 35.03 -17.94
N HIS A 197 -2.47 35.22 -18.61
CA HIS A 197 -1.78 36.46 -19.10
C HIS A 197 -1.22 37.60 -18.19
N SER A 198 0.12 37.81 -18.32
CA SER A 198 0.90 39.08 -18.43
C SER A 198 0.87 40.21 -17.36
N ASP A 199 1.90 41.07 -17.19
CA ASP A 199 3.21 41.22 -17.89
C ASP A 199 4.28 41.99 -17.06
N THR A 200 5.58 41.71 -17.30
CA THR A 200 6.79 42.53 -16.97
C THR A 200 7.04 42.90 -15.49
N ASP A 201 8.21 43.35 -15.00
CA ASP A 201 9.60 43.54 -15.48
C ASP A 201 10.50 43.12 -14.28
N GLY A 202 11.75 42.65 -14.31
CA GLY A 202 12.92 42.93 -15.15
C GLY A 202 14.14 43.10 -14.23
N THR A 203 15.28 42.42 -14.49
CA THR A 203 16.68 42.72 -14.08
C THR A 203 17.55 41.50 -14.41
N GLU A 204 18.71 41.71 -15.04
CA GLU A 204 19.59 40.66 -15.54
C GLU A 204 20.69 40.18 -14.57
N SER A 205 21.37 39.09 -14.95
CA SER A 205 22.74 38.80 -14.50
C SER A 205 23.50 38.06 -15.61
N TYR A 206 24.70 38.56 -15.95
CA TYR A 206 25.59 37.98 -16.97
C TYR A 206 26.97 37.68 -16.35
N ALA A 207 27.73 36.77 -16.97
CA ALA A 207 28.96 36.21 -16.41
C ALA A 207 30.22 37.09 -16.62
N GLY A 208 31.20 36.92 -15.73
CA GLY A 208 32.56 37.47 -15.82
C GLY A 208 33.52 36.63 -14.96
N ALA A 209 34.82 36.62 -15.29
CA ALA A 209 35.83 35.72 -14.71
C ALA A 209 37.20 36.41 -14.52
N SER A 210 38.19 35.67 -13.97
CA SER A 210 39.60 36.09 -13.73
C SER A 210 39.78 37.11 -12.56
N GLU A 211 40.94 37.22 -11.86
CA GLU A 211 42.30 36.68 -12.10
C GLU A 211 43.25 36.74 -10.85
N TYR A 212 44.41 36.05 -10.88
CA TYR A 212 45.68 36.26 -10.11
C TYR A 212 45.69 36.10 -8.55
N MET A 213 46.80 35.80 -7.82
CA MET A 213 48.22 35.36 -8.07
C MET A 213 48.85 34.82 -6.74
N HIS A 214 49.86 33.91 -6.76
CA HIS A 214 51.06 33.87 -5.84
C HIS A 214 52.00 32.62 -6.00
N GLU A 215 53.30 32.82 -5.73
CA GLU A 215 54.49 31.89 -5.75
C GLU A 215 55.10 31.72 -4.32
N GLU A 216 56.14 30.92 -3.97
CA GLU A 216 56.69 29.55 -4.33
C GLU A 216 57.85 29.19 -3.31
N SER A 217 58.45 27.97 -3.37
CA SER A 217 59.71 27.47 -2.71
C SER A 217 59.65 27.07 -1.19
N GLN A 218 60.53 26.22 -0.58
CA GLN A 218 61.71 25.42 -1.01
C GLN A 218 62.10 24.22 -0.05
N ASP A 219 63.20 23.50 -0.37
CA ASP A 219 64.18 22.73 0.46
C ASP A 219 63.87 21.42 1.27
N LEU A 220 63.80 20.31 0.52
CA LEU A 220 64.67 19.09 0.55
C LEU A 220 64.71 18.03 1.73
N PRO A 221 65.08 16.74 1.42
CA PRO A 221 64.81 15.50 2.21
C PRO A 221 66.15 14.82 2.71
N PRO A 222 66.33 13.49 3.03
CA PRO A 222 65.51 12.25 2.91
C PRO A 222 65.47 11.36 4.20
N PRO A 223 65.01 10.07 4.18
CA PRO A 223 65.86 8.92 3.74
C PRO A 223 65.06 7.79 3.03
N ARG A 224 65.45 6.51 3.23
CA ARG A 224 64.82 5.22 2.76
C ARG A 224 65.07 4.14 3.86
N ASP A 225 64.72 2.86 3.84
CA ASP A 225 64.11 1.86 2.90
C ASP A 225 63.65 0.65 3.80
N PRO A 226 63.39 -0.62 3.37
CA PRO A 226 62.95 -1.21 2.10
C PRO A 226 61.71 -2.17 2.24
N LEU A 227 61.43 -2.97 1.19
CA LEU A 227 60.65 -4.24 1.17
C LEU A 227 59.10 -4.22 1.07
N ARG A 228 58.55 -4.21 -0.16
CA ARG A 228 57.89 -5.41 -0.78
C ARG A 228 57.29 -5.17 -2.18
N ARG A 229 57.85 -5.90 -3.17
CA ARG A 229 57.24 -6.50 -4.39
C ARG A 229 56.14 -5.72 -5.17
N PRO A 230 56.35 -5.34 -6.43
CA PRO A 230 55.28 -4.86 -7.31
C PRO A 230 54.38 -6.03 -7.78
N SER A 231 53.19 -6.14 -7.20
CA SER A 231 52.15 -7.03 -7.74
C SER A 231 51.45 -6.34 -8.92
N LYS A 232 51.60 -6.90 -10.13
CA LYS A 232 50.99 -6.35 -11.35
C LYS A 232 49.46 -6.31 -11.22
N ARG A 233 48.84 -5.21 -11.68
CA ARG A 233 47.43 -5.27 -12.11
C ARG A 233 47.35 -6.18 -13.33
N SER A 234 46.81 -7.38 -13.14
CA SER A 234 46.12 -8.12 -14.19
C SER A 234 45.05 -8.98 -13.56
N ARG A 235 43.79 -8.62 -13.82
CA ARG A 235 42.64 -9.52 -13.62
C ARG A 235 41.59 -9.23 -14.68
N ASN A 236 42.03 -9.27 -15.93
CA ASN A 236 41.17 -9.73 -17.02
C ASN A 236 40.57 -11.06 -16.54
N SER A 237 39.25 -11.27 -16.65
CA SER A 237 38.68 -12.54 -16.21
C SER A 237 39.29 -13.68 -17.02
N ASP A 238 39.70 -14.75 -16.32
CA ASP A 238 40.03 -16.00 -16.97
C ASP A 238 38.81 -16.44 -17.79
N PRO A 239 38.92 -16.70 -19.10
CA PRO A 239 37.80 -17.17 -19.91
C PRO A 239 37.11 -18.42 -19.33
N CYS A 240 37.84 -19.26 -18.60
CA CYS A 240 37.28 -20.38 -17.86
C CYS A 240 36.43 -19.91 -16.66
N GLN A 241 36.90 -18.90 -15.91
CA GLN A 241 36.14 -18.30 -14.80
C GLN A 241 34.87 -17.59 -15.31
N GLU A 242 34.94 -16.89 -16.43
CA GLU A 242 33.77 -16.24 -17.06
C GLU A 242 32.77 -17.29 -17.54
N ALA A 243 33.22 -18.35 -18.23
CA ALA A 243 32.37 -19.45 -18.65
C ALA A 243 31.69 -20.15 -17.46
N MET A 244 32.39 -20.35 -16.33
CA MET A 244 31.79 -20.88 -15.10
C MET A 244 30.70 -19.97 -14.52
N LEU A 245 30.84 -18.64 -14.60
CA LEU A 245 29.80 -17.69 -14.17
C LEU A 245 28.56 -17.72 -15.10
N VAL A 246 28.77 -17.84 -16.41
CA VAL A 246 27.68 -18.03 -17.39
C VAL A 246 26.93 -19.34 -17.14
N VAL A 247 27.63 -20.44 -16.88
CA VAL A 247 27.02 -21.74 -16.53
C VAL A 247 26.28 -21.65 -15.19
N ALA A 248 26.88 -21.08 -14.14
CA ALA A 248 26.26 -20.96 -12.83
C ALA A 248 25.00 -20.05 -12.82
N SER A 249 25.00 -18.97 -13.61
CA SER A 249 23.80 -18.13 -13.78
C SER A 249 22.72 -18.82 -14.62
N SER A 250 23.09 -19.65 -15.60
CA SER A 250 22.15 -20.45 -16.39
C SER A 250 21.48 -21.55 -15.55
N ILE A 251 22.25 -22.27 -14.73
CA ILE A 251 21.73 -23.26 -13.77
C ILE A 251 20.78 -22.59 -12.78
N ARG A 252 21.12 -21.39 -12.28
CA ARG A 252 20.24 -20.63 -11.39
C ARG A 252 18.91 -20.27 -12.06
N ARG A 253 18.94 -19.73 -13.29
CA ARG A 253 17.72 -19.41 -14.06
C ARG A 253 16.84 -20.64 -14.32
N LEU A 254 17.43 -21.81 -14.55
CA LEU A 254 16.69 -23.08 -14.68
C LEU A 254 16.06 -23.51 -13.34
N ALA A 255 16.79 -23.40 -12.23
CA ALA A 255 16.26 -23.68 -10.91
C ALA A 255 15.11 -22.72 -10.53
N ASP A 256 15.28 -21.42 -10.78
CA ASP A 256 14.26 -20.41 -10.56
C ASP A 256 13.00 -20.67 -11.40
N ALA A 257 13.16 -21.06 -12.67
CA ALA A 257 12.04 -21.44 -13.54
C ALA A 257 11.31 -22.72 -13.05
N VAL A 258 12.05 -23.72 -12.55
CA VAL A 258 11.48 -24.96 -11.97
C VAL A 258 10.82 -24.73 -10.60
N VAL A 259 11.23 -23.71 -9.86
CA VAL A 259 10.51 -23.25 -8.65
C VAL A 259 9.25 -22.49 -9.07
N GLN A 260 9.35 -21.57 -10.04
CA GLN A 260 8.22 -20.78 -10.52
C GLN A 260 7.09 -21.66 -11.09
N SER A 261 7.42 -22.67 -11.91
CA SER A 261 6.43 -23.61 -12.46
C SER A 261 5.71 -24.44 -11.39
N LYS A 262 6.34 -24.67 -10.22
CA LYS A 262 5.71 -25.30 -9.04
C LYS A 262 4.90 -24.33 -8.17
N THR A 263 5.02 -23.02 -8.38
CA THR A 263 4.23 -22.01 -7.67
C THR A 263 3.01 -21.52 -8.44
N LEU A 264 3.04 -21.61 -9.78
CA LEU A 264 1.88 -21.37 -10.64
C LEU A 264 0.79 -22.41 -10.36
N ILE A 265 -0.43 -21.92 -10.15
CA ILE A 265 -1.64 -22.75 -10.15
C ILE A 265 -2.17 -22.79 -11.57
N ASN A 266 -2.61 -23.96 -12.04
CA ASN A 266 -3.38 -24.02 -13.27
C ASN A 266 -4.76 -23.38 -13.02
N THR A 267 -5.00 -22.23 -13.63
CA THR A 267 -6.24 -21.46 -13.51
C THR A 267 -7.47 -22.25 -13.95
N GLU A 268 -7.33 -23.15 -14.92
CA GLU A 268 -8.45 -23.95 -15.45
C GLU A 268 -8.80 -25.13 -14.53
N GLU A 269 -7.79 -25.78 -13.93
CA GLU A 269 -8.02 -26.75 -12.84
C GLU A 269 -8.65 -26.07 -11.62
N LEU A 270 -8.22 -24.85 -11.27
CA LEU A 270 -8.79 -24.07 -10.18
C LEU A 270 -10.26 -23.70 -10.44
N LEU A 271 -10.58 -23.28 -11.67
CA LEU A 271 -11.95 -22.99 -12.08
C LEU A 271 -12.82 -24.24 -11.95
N LYS A 272 -12.40 -25.36 -12.56
CA LYS A 272 -13.08 -26.64 -12.46
C LYS A 272 -13.29 -27.08 -11.00
N ALA A 273 -12.25 -27.01 -10.18
CA ALA A 273 -12.28 -27.38 -8.76
C ALA A 273 -13.21 -26.53 -7.89
N VAL A 274 -13.63 -25.34 -8.36
CA VAL A 274 -14.64 -24.47 -7.71
C VAL A 274 -16.05 -24.75 -8.25
N MET A 275 -16.20 -25.00 -9.55
CA MET A 275 -17.48 -25.33 -10.19
C MET A 275 -17.98 -26.73 -9.82
N GLU A 276 -17.07 -27.65 -9.48
CA GLU A 276 -17.39 -29.00 -8.96
C GLU A 276 -17.93 -29.00 -7.51
N ILE A 277 -18.04 -27.86 -6.82
CA ILE A 277 -18.49 -27.86 -5.42
C ILE A 277 -20.01 -28.04 -5.32
N ASP A 278 -20.42 -29.18 -4.76
CA ASP A 278 -21.81 -29.56 -4.55
C ASP A 278 -22.61 -28.49 -3.79
N GLU A 279 -23.84 -28.20 -4.23
CA GLU A 279 -24.78 -27.23 -3.63
C GLU A 279 -24.24 -25.78 -3.51
N LEU A 280 -23.15 -25.42 -4.22
CA LEU A 280 -22.67 -24.04 -4.27
C LEU A 280 -23.24 -23.34 -5.52
N GLU A 281 -24.12 -22.36 -5.28
CA GLU A 281 -24.72 -21.50 -6.31
C GLU A 281 -23.67 -20.86 -7.23
N GLU A 282 -23.92 -20.80 -8.55
CA GLU A 282 -22.97 -20.30 -9.56
C GLU A 282 -22.38 -18.92 -9.23
N ALA A 283 -23.20 -18.00 -8.72
CA ALA A 283 -22.75 -16.67 -8.30
C ALA A 283 -21.73 -16.72 -7.15
N LYS A 284 -21.88 -17.69 -6.22
CA LYS A 284 -20.90 -17.97 -5.15
C LYS A 284 -19.68 -18.71 -5.72
N GLN A 285 -19.84 -19.61 -6.68
CA GLN A 285 -18.72 -20.27 -7.37
C GLN A 285 -17.85 -19.26 -8.13
N MET A 286 -18.43 -18.34 -8.91
CA MET A 286 -17.69 -17.27 -9.60
C MET A 286 -16.88 -16.40 -8.62
N TYR A 287 -17.50 -15.98 -7.51
CA TYR A 287 -16.84 -15.18 -6.48
C TYR A 287 -15.73 -15.96 -5.75
N ALA A 288 -15.93 -17.25 -5.48
CA ALA A 288 -14.90 -18.12 -4.93
C ALA A 288 -13.69 -18.23 -5.86
N PHE A 289 -13.94 -18.40 -7.17
CA PHE A 289 -12.89 -18.44 -8.17
C PHE A 289 -12.12 -17.11 -8.27
N GLU A 290 -12.80 -15.95 -8.36
CA GLU A 290 -12.14 -14.64 -8.35
C GLU A 290 -11.25 -14.44 -7.11
N TYR A 291 -11.76 -14.80 -5.92
CA TYR A 291 -11.02 -14.68 -4.66
C TYR A 291 -9.79 -15.60 -4.58
N LEU A 292 -9.92 -16.85 -5.04
CA LEU A 292 -8.82 -17.82 -5.04
C LEU A 292 -7.76 -17.43 -6.07
N ASN A 293 -8.16 -17.02 -7.27
CA ASN A 293 -7.25 -16.56 -8.32
C ASN A 293 -6.49 -15.29 -7.89
N GLY A 294 -7.11 -14.43 -7.06
CA GLY A 294 -6.47 -13.28 -6.42
C GLY A 294 -5.50 -13.60 -5.27
N ASP A 295 -5.40 -14.86 -4.81
CA ASP A 295 -4.48 -15.28 -3.76
C ASP A 295 -3.88 -16.67 -4.04
N PRO A 296 -2.70 -16.73 -4.70
CA PRO A 296 -2.00 -17.98 -5.00
C PRO A 296 -1.63 -18.85 -3.80
N VAL A 297 -1.62 -18.32 -2.56
CA VAL A 297 -1.41 -19.14 -1.36
C VAL A 297 -2.70 -19.87 -1.00
N LYS A 298 -3.84 -19.17 -1.02
CA LYS A 298 -5.15 -19.78 -0.77
C LYS A 298 -5.59 -20.72 -1.87
N ALA A 299 -5.35 -20.41 -3.15
CA ALA A 299 -5.65 -21.32 -4.25
C ALA A 299 -4.88 -22.63 -4.15
N ARG A 300 -3.57 -22.62 -3.83
CA ARG A 300 -2.83 -23.88 -3.57
C ARG A 300 -3.39 -24.67 -2.38
N ALA A 301 -3.73 -23.99 -1.27
CA ALA A 301 -4.35 -24.65 -0.11
C ALA A 301 -5.72 -25.27 -0.45
N PHE A 302 -6.54 -24.56 -1.23
CA PHE A 302 -7.84 -25.01 -1.71
C PHE A 302 -7.73 -26.22 -2.65
N MET A 303 -6.78 -26.20 -3.61
CA MET A 303 -6.58 -27.32 -4.54
C MET A 303 -6.16 -28.60 -3.82
N ALA A 304 -5.34 -28.48 -2.76
CA ALA A 304 -4.91 -29.60 -1.91
C ALA A 304 -6.05 -30.21 -1.04
N TYR A 305 -7.21 -29.58 -0.96
CA TYR A 305 -8.38 -30.12 -0.26
C TYR A 305 -9.28 -30.95 -1.18
N ASN A 306 -9.94 -31.97 -0.61
CA ASN A 306 -11.05 -32.67 -1.27
C ASN A 306 -12.32 -31.79 -1.34
N ASN A 307 -13.32 -32.18 -2.14
CA ASN A 307 -14.53 -31.37 -2.40
C ASN A 307 -15.23 -30.89 -1.11
N ARG A 308 -15.54 -31.81 -0.17
CA ARG A 308 -16.13 -31.48 1.13
C ARG A 308 -15.31 -30.45 1.91
N MET A 309 -13.98 -30.55 1.88
CA MET A 309 -13.08 -29.60 2.53
C MET A 309 -12.94 -28.28 1.76
N ARG A 310 -13.04 -28.27 0.41
CA ARG A 310 -13.11 -27.06 -0.43
C ARG A 310 -14.36 -26.23 -0.08
N LYS A 311 -15.53 -26.87 0.01
CA LYS A 311 -16.77 -26.25 0.49
C LYS A 311 -16.60 -25.66 1.89
N MET A 312 -16.12 -26.45 2.84
CA MET A 312 -15.87 -25.99 4.21
C MET A 312 -14.85 -24.84 4.29
N PHE A 313 -13.82 -24.83 3.44
CA PHE A 313 -12.84 -23.75 3.36
C PHE A 313 -13.51 -22.44 2.92
N LEU A 314 -14.29 -22.46 1.83
CA LEU A 314 -15.00 -21.28 1.33
C LEU A 314 -15.98 -20.71 2.36
N PHE A 315 -16.82 -21.57 2.97
CA PHE A 315 -17.77 -21.14 4.02
C PHE A 315 -17.08 -20.61 5.30
N ARG A 316 -15.79 -20.89 5.52
CA ARG A 316 -14.99 -20.27 6.61
C ARG A 316 -14.37 -18.93 6.23
N GLN A 317 -14.14 -18.64 4.95
CA GLN A 317 -13.78 -17.29 4.47
C GLN A 317 -15.02 -16.40 4.34
N PHE A 318 -16.12 -16.98 3.85
CA PHE A 318 -17.36 -16.31 3.50
C PHE A 318 -18.49 -16.77 4.43
N TRP A 319 -18.41 -16.36 5.68
CA TRP A 319 -19.37 -16.75 6.72
C TRP A 319 -20.81 -16.29 6.43
N TRP A 320 -20.99 -15.34 5.52
CA TRP A 320 -22.26 -14.82 5.01
C TRP A 320 -22.83 -15.59 3.79
N TRP A 321 -22.27 -16.75 3.45
CA TRP A 321 -22.81 -17.64 2.40
C TRP A 321 -23.73 -18.75 2.90
N LYS A 322 -23.85 -18.87 4.23
CA LYS A 322 -24.80 -19.72 4.93
C LYS A 322 -26.24 -19.24 4.77
#